data_AF-A0A941LU12-F1
#
_entry.id   AF-A0A941LU12-F1
#
_cell.length_a   1.000
_cell.length_b   1.000
_cell.length_c   1.000
_cell.angle_alpha   90.00
_cell.angle_beta   90.00
_cell.angle_gamma   90.00
#
_symmetry.space_group_name_H-M   'P 1'
#
loop_
_entity.id
_entity.type
_entity.pdbx_description
1 polymer ?
#
loop_
_entity_poly.entity_id
_entity_poly.type
_entity_poly.pdbx_seq_one_letter_code
_entity_poly.pdbx_strand_id
1 'polypeptide(L)' 'MRGRIFGLLWTDHEGFRDRIDGAVHLEMVAYVTMITVTTVGYGDIVPLSTHARLLCMLVIMSVRLSIWFWFLGTAYQLSI' A
#
# COMPACT_ATOMS: atom_id res chain seq x y z
N MET A 1 15.39 -23.78 13.87
CA MET A 1 14.05 -23.43 13.33
C MET A 1 13.89 -21.91 13.16
N ARG A 2 14.68 -21.23 12.29
CA ARG A 2 14.73 -19.74 12.27
C ARG A 2 15.02 -19.10 10.89
N GLY A 3 14.56 -19.63 9.76
CA GLY A 3 14.94 -19.04 8.45
C GLY A 3 13.99 -19.15 7.28
N ARG A 4 12.77 -19.69 7.44
CA ARG A 4 11.91 -20.03 6.28
C ARG A 4 10.97 -18.91 5.82
N ILE A 5 10.86 -17.82 6.59
CA ILE A 5 9.91 -16.72 6.30
C ILE A 5 10.50 -15.75 5.26
N PHE A 6 11.82 -15.52 5.31
CA PHE A 6 12.50 -14.62 4.37
C PHE A 6 12.50 -15.14 2.92
N GLY A 7 12.61 -16.46 2.75
CA GLY A 7 12.55 -17.09 1.43
C GLY A 7 11.16 -17.05 0.79
N LEU A 8 10.09 -17.05 1.60
CA LEU A 8 8.72 -16.96 1.07
C LEU A 8 8.41 -15.54 0.55
N LEU A 9 8.98 -14.51 1.20
CA LEU A 9 8.83 -13.12 0.78
C LEU A 9 9.65 -12.81 -0.48
N TRP A 10 10.82 -13.46 -0.64
CA TRP A 10 11.63 -13.31 -1.85
C TRP A 10 10.92 -13.87 -3.07
N THR A 11 10.16 -14.97 -3.00
CA THR A 11 9.55 -15.58 -4.19
C THR A 11 8.32 -14.84 -4.75
N ASP A 12 7.78 -13.83 -4.06
CA ASP A 12 6.57 -13.09 -4.50
C ASP A 12 6.88 -11.78 -5.25
N HIS A 13 8.16 -11.61 -5.66
CA HIS A 13 8.65 -10.48 -6.46
C HIS A 13 8.08 -10.42 -7.89
N GLU A 14 7.40 -11.47 -8.36
CA GLU A 14 6.86 -11.57 -9.72
C GLU A 14 5.46 -10.94 -9.86
N GLY A 15 4.90 -10.39 -8.78
CA GLY A 15 3.51 -9.98 -8.71
C GLY A 15 3.15 -8.57 -9.19
N PHE A 16 4.15 -7.76 -9.56
CA PHE A 16 3.95 -6.38 -9.99
C PHE A 16 4.47 -6.21 -11.40
N ARG A 17 3.56 -6.00 -12.35
CA ARG A 17 3.89 -5.63 -13.73
C ARG A 17 3.70 -4.13 -13.82
N ASP A 18 4.82 -3.42 -13.89
CA ASP A 18 4.83 -2.03 -14.31
C ASP A 18 4.54 -1.96 -15.83
N ARG A 19 3.89 -0.88 -16.28
CA ARG A 19 3.61 -0.64 -17.70
C ARG A 19 4.87 -0.11 -18.43
N ILE A 20 5.89 0.33 -17.70
CA ILE A 20 7.06 1.03 -18.23
C ILE A 20 8.32 0.17 -18.17
N ASP A 21 8.67 -0.43 -17.03
CA ASP A 21 9.83 -1.33 -16.88
C ASP A 21 9.58 -2.30 -15.73
N GLY A 22 9.63 -3.62 -15.95
CA GLY A 22 9.27 -4.66 -14.96
C GLY A 22 10.14 -4.75 -13.69
N ALA A 23 10.76 -3.65 -13.24
CA ALA A 23 11.52 -3.53 -12.01
C ALA A 23 10.73 -2.75 -10.94
N VAL A 24 10.53 -3.37 -9.78
CA VAL A 24 9.84 -2.73 -8.66
C VAL A 24 10.83 -1.85 -7.90
N HIS A 25 10.71 -0.54 -8.09
CA HIS A 25 11.49 0.45 -7.35
C HIS A 25 10.72 0.98 -6.13
N LEU A 26 11.44 1.37 -5.06
CA LEU A 26 10.84 1.87 -3.81
C LEU A 26 9.98 3.12 -4.05
N GLU A 27 10.40 3.99 -4.95
CA GLU A 27 9.70 5.21 -5.34
C GLU A 27 8.33 4.92 -6.00
N MET A 28 8.23 3.88 -6.82
CA MET A 28 6.97 3.47 -7.44
C MET A 28 5.96 2.95 -6.42
N VAL A 29 6.45 2.18 -5.44
CA VAL A 29 5.60 1.67 -4.35
C VAL A 29 5.07 2.83 -3.50
N ALA A 30 5.92 3.81 -3.19
CA ALA A 30 5.50 5.01 -2.47
C ALA A 30 4.47 5.82 -3.26
N TYR A 31 4.69 6.01 -4.56
CA TYR A 31 3.75 6.69 -5.46
C TYR A 31 2.39 6.00 -5.51
N VAL A 32 2.34 4.69 -5.77
CA VAL A 32 1.07 3.95 -5.88
C VAL A 32 0.32 3.92 -4.53
N THR A 33 1.07 3.86 -3.43
CA THR A 33 0.50 3.93 -2.08
C THR A 33 -0.14 5.30 -1.84
N MET A 34 0.55 6.38 -2.17
CA MET A 34 0.05 7.75 -1.98
C MET A 34 -1.24 8.00 -2.77
N ILE A 35 -1.27 7.69 -4.07
CA ILE A 35 -2.45 7.92 -4.92
C ILE A 35 -3.64 7.04 -4.52
N THR A 36 -3.40 5.88 -3.91
CA THR A 36 -4.46 4.97 -3.47
C THR A 36 -4.99 5.34 -2.10
N VAL A 37 -4.13 5.74 -1.15
CA VAL A 37 -4.54 6.27 0.17
C VAL A 37 -5.38 7.53 0.00
N THR A 38 -4.98 8.42 -0.91
CA THR A 38 -5.71 9.66 -1.23
C THR A 38 -6.92 9.43 -2.14
N THR A 39 -7.18 8.20 -2.57
CA THR A 39 -8.29 7.82 -3.48
C THR A 39 -8.26 8.53 -4.84
N VAL A 40 -7.10 9.05 -5.26
CA VAL A 40 -6.91 9.65 -6.59
C VAL A 40 -6.93 8.56 -7.67
N GLY A 41 -6.12 7.51 -7.49
CA GLY A 41 -6.14 6.31 -8.32
C GLY A 41 -5.99 6.55 -9.82
N TYR A 42 -4.90 7.20 -10.26
CA TYR A 42 -4.62 7.46 -11.69
C TYR A 42 -4.67 6.19 -12.56
N GLY A 43 -4.41 5.01 -11.98
CA GLY A 43 -4.53 3.73 -12.68
C GLY A 43 -3.40 3.45 -13.68
N ASP A 44 -2.33 4.24 -13.62
CA ASP A 44 -1.09 4.07 -14.35
C ASP A 44 -0.28 2.88 -13.86
N ILE A 45 -0.24 2.66 -12.55
CA ILE A 45 0.39 1.51 -11.90
C ILE A 45 -0.66 0.78 -11.06
N VAL A 46 -0.87 -0.51 -11.33
CA VAL A 46 -1.91 -1.32 -10.66
C VAL A 46 -1.36 -2.67 -10.17
N PRO A 47 -1.79 -3.14 -8.98
CA PRO A 47 -1.39 -4.45 -8.49
C PRO A 47 -2.02 -5.57 -9.32
N LEU A 48 -1.18 -6.42 -9.92
CA LEU A 48 -1.62 -7.54 -10.75
C LEU A 48 -1.68 -8.86 -9.97
N SER A 49 -0.78 -9.05 -8.99
CA SER A 49 -0.85 -10.19 -8.07
C SER A 49 -2.03 -10.09 -7.11
N THR A 50 -2.65 -11.24 -6.87
CA THR A 50 -3.69 -11.43 -5.85
C THR A 50 -3.22 -10.99 -4.47
N HIS A 51 -1.97 -11.27 -4.10
CA HIS A 51 -1.43 -10.91 -2.80
C HIS A 51 -1.26 -9.38 -2.65
N ALA A 52 -0.77 -8.72 -3.70
CA ALA A 52 -0.66 -7.27 -3.74
C ALA A 52 -2.02 -6.56 -3.61
N ARG A 53 -3.05 -7.12 -4.24
CA ARG A 53 -4.43 -6.61 -4.11
C ARG A 53 -4.97 -6.75 -2.69
N LEU A 54 -4.75 -7.90 -2.06
CA LEU A 54 -5.16 -8.13 -0.67
C LEU A 54 -4.44 -7.20 0.29
N LEU A 55 -3.14 -7.00 0.13
CA LEU A 55 -2.38 -6.03 0.92
C LEU A 55 -2.88 -4.61 0.71
N CYS A 56 -3.09 -4.17 -0.53
CA CYS A 56 -3.66 -2.86 -0.80
C CYS A 56 -5.03 -2.70 -0.12
N MET A 57 -5.92 -3.70 -0.22
CA MET A 57 -7.23 -3.64 0.42
C MET A 57 -7.14 -3.55 1.94
N LEU A 58 -6.33 -4.38 2.59
CA LEU A 58 -6.25 -4.42 4.05
C LEU A 58 -5.46 -3.23 4.64
N VAL A 59 -4.29 -2.93 4.07
CA VAL A 59 -3.40 -1.89 4.59
C VAL A 59 -3.98 -0.51 4.33
N ILE A 60 -4.44 -0.23 3.11
CA ILE A 60 -4.85 1.13 2.74
C ILE A 60 -6.16 1.52 3.42
N MET A 61 -7.11 0.57 3.57
CA MET A 61 -8.32 0.80 4.35
C MET A 61 -8.01 1.09 5.81
N SER A 62 -7.08 0.34 6.41
CA SER A 62 -6.69 0.52 7.82
C SER A 62 -6.02 1.87 8.04
N VAL A 63 -5.04 2.22 7.20
CA VAL A 63 -4.34 3.52 7.27
C VAL A 63 -5.31 4.67 7.12
N ARG A 64 -6.26 4.58 6.17
CA ARG A 64 -7.27 5.62 5.96
C ARG A 64 -8.14 5.82 7.21
N LEU A 65 -8.64 4.75 7.81
CA LEU A 65 -9.42 4.82 9.05
C LEU A 65 -8.60 5.43 10.20
N SER A 66 -7.35 5.00 10.38
CA SER A 66 -6.47 5.53 11.42
C SER A 66 -6.24 7.04 11.28
N ILE A 67 -6.00 7.53 10.06
CA ILE A 67 -5.85 8.97 9.79
C ILE A 67 -7.13 9.73 10.16
N TRP A 68 -8.31 9.21 9.78
CA TRP A 68 -9.58 9.82 10.14
C TRP A 68 -9.81 9.88 11.65
N PHE A 69 -9.54 8.79 12.38
CA PHE A 69 -9.68 8.77 13.83
C PHE A 69 -8.71 9.74 14.52
N TRP A 70 -7.47 9.81 14.04
CA TRP A 70 -6.47 10.72 14.59
C TRP A 70 -6.82 12.19 14.32
N PHE A 71 -7.24 12.50 13.09
CA PHE A 71 -7.69 13.84 12.71
C PHE A 71 -8.94 14.26 13.49
N LEU A 72 -9.95 13.38 13.61
CA LEU A 72 -11.16 13.67 14.37
C LEU A 72 -10.86 13.87 15.87
N GLY A 73 -9.96 13.06 16.44
CA GLY A 73 -9.53 13.19 17.83
C GLY A 73 -8.84 14.53 18.11
N THR A 74 -7.91 14.93 17.24
CA THR A 74 -7.21 16.23 17.36
C THR A 74 -8.16 17.41 17.11
N ALA A 75 -9.07 17.31 16.14
CA ALA A 75 -10.09 18.34 15.90
C ALA A 75 -11.03 18.52 17.10
N TYR A 76 -11.46 17.42 17.74
CA TYR A 76 -12.30 17.48 18.94
C TYR A 76 -11.58 18.14 20.12
N GLN A 77 -10.30 17.80 20.33
CA GLN A 77 -9.46 18.43 21.36
C GLN A 77 -9.26 19.93 21.17
N LEU A 78 -9.26 20.43 19.93
CA LEU A 78 -9.12 21.86 19.63
C LEU A 78 -10.46 22.62 19.71
N SER A 79 -11.58 21.91 19.64
CA SER A 79 -12.93 22.50 19.64
C SER A 79 -13.52 22.74 21.03
N ILE A 80 -12.97 22.07 22.05
CA ILE A 80 -13.34 22.22 23.47
C ILE A 80 -12.32 23.11 24.18
#